data_AF-A0A4V2YQJ2-F1
#
_entry.id   AF-A0A4V2YQJ2-F1
#
_cell.length_a   1.000
_cell.length_b   1.000
_cell.length_c   1.000
_cell.angle_alpha   90.00
_cell.angle_beta   90.00
_cell.angle_gamma   90.00
#
_symmetry.space_group_name_H-M   'P 1'
#
loop_
_entity.id
_entity.type
_entity.pdbx_description
1 polymer ?
#
loop_
_entity_poly.entity_id
_entity_poly.type
_entity_poly.pdbx_seq_one_letter_code
_entity_poly.pdbx_strand_id
1 'polypeptide(L)'
;MDLDEAAQRLGFPETALKQFRELPTNDVQLAADAAELLVYCGVAERDRAEMLAARPDPVKHPEWWALTAALAASLERDLEQPLPSTGHTAWPVVPESSTQVGMFAWAWALLASLPRLLEVHRQRGVPDAISRATVAALGGVMGSHREIYGRPGVGLMPLWGPPLRFRGADYEIGRHSFTRTHLGLGDGVAGHLLMVHVPPTGPLDATVSEQSIAAALQLFPQWYPDEPITGLVCPSWLLDPQLAEYLPADSNILTFQRRFTILPLLTPSTPYEGDHEIMRLALQLDPPDGELTAADLAGIPQNTTLQRAFVTHLSSGRHFHLRIGFRPNTDRNVSNTLSNLVE
;
A
#
# COMPACT_ATOMS: atom_id res chain seq x y z
N MET A 1 12.60 -17.61 21.16
CA MET A 1 11.21 -17.78 21.64
C MET A 1 10.39 -18.25 20.47
N ASP A 2 9.44 -19.15 20.69
CA ASP A 2 8.50 -19.59 19.66
C ASP A 2 7.52 -18.45 19.31
N LEU A 3 7.26 -18.21 18.02
CA LEU A 3 6.44 -17.06 17.59
C LEU A 3 4.96 -17.23 17.93
N ASP A 4 4.45 -18.46 17.91
CA ASP A 4 3.07 -18.75 18.31
C ASP A 4 2.89 -18.47 19.80
N GLU A 5 3.81 -18.96 20.63
CA GLU A 5 3.78 -18.73 22.06
C GLU A 5 3.84 -17.22 22.37
N ALA A 6 4.72 -16.47 21.68
CA ALA A 6 4.82 -15.02 21.81
C ALA A 6 3.50 -14.32 21.46
N ALA A 7 2.92 -14.65 20.31
CA ALA A 7 1.67 -14.05 19.83
C ALA A 7 0.48 -14.38 20.74
N GLN A 8 0.39 -15.61 21.24
CA GLN A 8 -0.65 -16.03 22.19
C GLN A 8 -0.56 -15.26 23.51
N ARG A 9 0.65 -15.13 24.08
CA ARG A 9 0.87 -14.36 25.32
C ARG A 9 0.49 -12.89 25.18
N LEU A 10 0.70 -12.33 24.00
CA LEU A 10 0.34 -10.95 23.69
C LEU A 10 -1.16 -10.77 23.38
N GLY A 11 -1.91 -11.86 23.19
CA GLY A 11 -3.35 -11.83 22.96
C GLY A 11 -3.76 -11.63 21.49
N PHE A 12 -2.90 -12.01 20.54
CA PHE A 12 -3.27 -11.98 19.12
C PHE A 12 -4.33 -13.04 18.78
N PRO A 13 -5.24 -12.75 17.83
CA PRO A 13 -6.23 -13.73 17.36
C PRO A 13 -5.59 -14.81 16.47
N GLU A 14 -6.26 -15.97 16.35
CA GLU A 14 -5.76 -17.12 15.56
C GLU A 14 -5.43 -16.78 14.10
N THR A 15 -6.13 -15.80 13.52
CA THR A 15 -5.83 -15.31 12.17
C THR A 15 -4.43 -14.70 12.06
N ALA A 16 -3.99 -13.95 13.06
CA ALA A 16 -2.64 -13.38 13.12
C ALA A 16 -1.57 -14.45 13.42
N LEU A 17 -1.89 -15.44 14.27
CA LEU A 17 -0.98 -16.56 14.56
C LEU A 17 -0.58 -17.31 13.29
N LYS A 18 -1.55 -17.63 12.42
CA LYS A 18 -1.28 -18.27 11.12
C LYS A 18 -0.26 -17.49 10.29
N GLN A 19 -0.38 -16.16 10.27
CA GLN A 19 0.57 -15.30 9.56
C GLN A 19 1.97 -15.34 10.20
N PHE A 20 2.07 -15.33 11.53
CA PHE A 20 3.37 -15.37 12.22
C PHE A 20 4.11 -16.69 12.05
N ARG A 21 3.41 -17.83 11.92
CA ARG A 21 4.01 -19.16 11.67
C ARG A 21 4.79 -19.23 10.36
N GLU A 22 4.43 -18.40 9.38
CA GLU A 22 5.07 -18.35 8.05
C GLU A 22 6.28 -17.40 8.01
N LEU A 23 6.57 -16.72 9.12
CA LEU A 23 7.68 -15.78 9.20
C LEU A 23 9.01 -16.48 9.50
N PRO A 24 10.12 -15.99 8.93
CA PRO A 24 11.44 -16.49 9.26
C PRO A 24 11.84 -16.06 10.68
N THR A 25 12.62 -16.91 11.35
CA THR A 25 13.19 -16.64 12.68
C THR A 25 14.69 -16.39 12.56
N ASN A 26 15.05 -15.16 12.22
CA ASN A 26 16.45 -14.72 12.15
C ASN A 26 16.72 -13.65 13.20
N ASP A 27 17.98 -13.56 13.63
CA ASP A 27 18.42 -12.43 14.46
C ASP A 27 18.35 -11.13 13.65
N VAL A 28 17.80 -10.10 14.29
CA VAL A 28 17.65 -8.77 13.71
C VAL A 28 18.41 -7.77 14.55
N GLN A 29 19.12 -6.87 13.86
CA GLN A 29 19.76 -5.73 14.47
C GLN A 29 18.92 -4.49 14.20
N LEU A 30 18.36 -3.91 15.26
CA LEU A 30 17.73 -2.61 15.18
C LEU A 30 18.80 -1.53 15.00
N ALA A 31 18.61 -0.64 14.03
CA ALA A 31 19.55 0.41 13.64
C ALA A 31 20.03 1.24 14.85
N ALA A 32 21.34 1.48 14.94
CA ALA A 32 21.94 2.30 16.00
C ALA A 32 21.65 3.80 15.80
N ASP A 33 21.52 4.20 14.55
CA ASP A 33 21.22 5.54 14.02
C ASP A 33 19.72 5.77 13.80
N ALA A 34 18.86 5.06 14.55
CA ALA A 34 17.40 5.09 14.41
C ALA A 34 16.81 6.52 14.37
N ALA A 35 17.36 7.46 15.15
CA ALA A 35 16.89 8.85 15.16
C ALA A 35 17.03 9.54 13.79
N GLU A 36 18.14 9.33 13.09
CA GLU A 36 18.41 9.92 11.77
C GLU A 36 17.53 9.26 10.70
N LEU A 37 17.39 7.94 10.75
CA LEU A 37 16.51 7.19 9.87
C LEU A 37 15.04 7.60 10.01
N LEU A 38 14.58 7.88 11.23
CA LEU A 38 13.22 8.37 11.45
C LEU A 38 13.00 9.78 10.88
N VAL A 39 14.02 10.65 10.92
CA VAL A 39 13.98 11.95 10.22
C VAL A 39 13.92 11.73 8.71
N TYR A 40 14.70 10.78 8.18
CA TYR A 40 14.68 10.42 6.77
C TYR A 40 13.29 9.97 6.31
N CYS A 41 12.61 9.15 7.13
CA CYS A 41 11.23 8.69 6.93
C CYS A 41 10.14 9.75 7.21
N GLY A 42 10.50 11.01 7.43
CA GLY A 42 9.53 12.09 7.65
C GLY A 42 8.67 11.94 8.91
N VAL A 43 9.12 11.16 9.90
CA VAL A 43 8.38 10.96 11.16
C VAL A 43 8.42 12.25 11.97
N ALA A 44 7.28 12.71 12.50
CA ALA A 44 7.19 13.93 13.31
C ALA A 44 8.01 13.83 14.61
N GLU A 45 8.57 14.94 15.09
CA GLU A 45 9.51 14.95 16.22
C GLU A 45 8.98 14.27 17.49
N ARG A 46 7.73 14.55 17.87
CA ARG A 46 7.07 13.90 19.01
C ARG A 46 7.02 12.38 18.86
N ASP A 47 6.65 11.91 17.66
CA ASP A 47 6.49 10.49 17.35
C ASP A 47 7.85 9.78 17.32
N ARG A 48 8.91 10.48 16.87
CA ARG A 48 10.29 9.97 16.97
C ARG A 48 10.72 9.77 18.41
N ALA A 49 10.53 10.78 19.27
CA ALA A 49 10.94 10.72 20.67
C ALA A 49 10.23 9.57 21.40
N GLU A 50 8.94 9.40 21.18
CA GLU A 50 8.13 8.35 21.80
C GLU A 50 8.47 6.96 21.27
N MET A 51 8.72 6.80 19.96
CA MET A 51 9.17 5.53 19.37
C MET A 51 10.54 5.11 19.90
N LEU A 52 11.48 6.06 20.03
CA LEU A 52 12.82 5.80 20.58
C LEU A 52 12.76 5.39 22.06
N ALA A 53 11.87 6.00 22.85
CA ALA A 53 11.65 5.62 24.25
C ALA A 53 11.01 4.23 24.41
N ALA A 54 10.28 3.77 23.40
CA ALA A 54 9.55 2.50 23.38
C ALA A 54 10.24 1.42 22.51
N ARG A 55 11.58 1.44 22.45
CA ARG A 55 12.36 0.43 21.73
C ARG A 55 12.15 -0.98 22.34
N PRO A 56 11.77 -1.99 21.53
CA PRO A 56 11.74 -3.38 21.98
C PRO A 56 13.11 -3.83 22.49
N ASP A 57 13.12 -4.62 23.56
CA ASP A 57 14.33 -5.11 24.22
C ASP A 57 14.23 -6.64 24.33
N PRO A 58 15.27 -7.40 23.93
CA PRO A 58 15.19 -8.86 23.89
C PRO A 58 15.04 -9.52 25.26
N VAL A 59 15.40 -8.83 26.34
CA VAL A 59 15.32 -9.35 27.72
C VAL A 59 14.04 -8.86 28.41
N LYS A 60 13.71 -7.56 28.26
CA LYS A 60 12.54 -6.96 28.93
C LYS A 60 11.22 -7.20 28.18
N HIS A 61 11.30 -7.34 26.85
CA HIS A 61 10.15 -7.47 25.96
C HIS A 61 10.34 -8.65 24.99
N PRO A 62 10.61 -9.88 25.48
CA PRO A 62 11.03 -10.98 24.62
C PRO A 62 9.97 -11.36 23.58
N GLU A 63 8.67 -11.26 23.90
CA GLU A 63 7.58 -11.51 22.95
C GLU A 63 7.56 -10.48 21.81
N TRP A 64 7.61 -9.19 22.14
CA TRP A 64 7.63 -8.11 21.14
C TRP A 64 8.90 -8.12 20.32
N TRP A 65 10.04 -8.44 20.92
CA TRP A 65 11.31 -8.61 20.20
C TRP A 65 11.22 -9.72 19.17
N ALA A 66 10.71 -10.90 19.57
CA ALA A 66 10.59 -12.06 18.67
C ALA A 66 9.72 -11.74 17.44
N LEU A 67 8.54 -11.14 17.64
CA LEU A 67 7.65 -10.76 16.54
C LEU A 67 8.23 -9.64 15.66
N THR A 68 8.86 -8.62 16.27
CA THR A 68 9.52 -7.53 15.53
C THR A 68 10.65 -8.06 14.65
N ALA A 69 11.49 -8.95 15.20
CA ALA A 69 12.58 -9.58 14.47
C ALA A 69 12.06 -10.44 13.31
N ALA A 70 11.00 -11.22 13.53
CA ALA A 70 10.41 -12.06 12.49
C ALA A 70 9.86 -11.24 11.30
N LEU A 71 9.22 -10.10 11.57
CA LEU A 71 8.77 -9.20 10.50
C LEU A 71 9.90 -8.48 9.78
N ALA A 72 10.93 -8.03 10.50
CA ALA A 72 12.11 -7.45 9.85
C ALA A 72 12.84 -8.50 8.97
N ALA A 73 12.93 -9.75 9.43
CA ALA A 73 13.50 -10.84 8.67
C ALA A 73 12.65 -11.22 7.44
N SER A 74 11.32 -11.07 7.49
CA SER A 74 10.48 -11.29 6.30
C SER A 74 10.66 -10.20 5.25
N LEU A 75 10.87 -8.94 5.65
CA LEU A 75 11.25 -7.87 4.72
C LEU A 75 12.58 -8.17 4.01
N GLU A 76 13.58 -8.70 4.74
CA GLU A 76 14.87 -9.07 4.15
C GLU A 76 14.72 -10.26 3.19
N ARG A 77 13.96 -11.29 3.57
CA ARG A 77 13.67 -12.45 2.71
C ARG A 77 13.04 -12.02 1.38
N ASP A 78 12.11 -11.07 1.45
CA ASP A 78 11.32 -10.61 0.31
C ASP A 78 11.87 -9.31 -0.30
N LEU A 79 13.12 -8.95 0.04
CA LEU A 79 13.79 -7.74 -0.44
C LEU A 79 13.91 -7.77 -1.96
N GLU A 80 13.57 -6.65 -2.59
CA GLU A 80 13.48 -6.46 -4.04
C GLU A 80 12.46 -7.37 -4.75
N GLN A 81 11.75 -8.26 -4.06
CA GLN A 81 10.80 -9.14 -4.71
C GLN A 81 9.52 -8.38 -5.07
N PRO A 82 9.03 -8.50 -6.32
CA PRO A 82 7.74 -7.94 -6.68
C PRO A 82 6.62 -8.61 -5.89
N LEU A 83 5.45 -7.97 -5.88
CA LEU A 83 4.24 -8.55 -5.33
C LEU A 83 3.83 -9.80 -6.14
N PRO A 84 3.59 -10.96 -5.51
CA PRO A 84 3.12 -12.12 -6.25
C PRO A 84 1.69 -11.90 -6.75
N SER A 85 1.31 -12.61 -7.81
CA SER A 85 -0.03 -12.51 -8.40
C SER A 85 -1.15 -12.97 -7.47
N THR A 86 -0.81 -13.70 -6.39
CA THR A 86 -1.72 -14.10 -5.32
C THR A 86 -1.98 -13.00 -4.30
N GLY A 87 -1.32 -11.84 -4.43
CA GLY A 87 -1.50 -10.68 -3.56
C GLY A 87 -0.61 -10.70 -2.31
N HIS A 88 -0.90 -9.79 -1.38
CA HIS A 88 -0.21 -9.63 -0.11
C HIS A 88 -1.18 -9.35 1.02
N THR A 89 -0.96 -10.01 2.14
CA THR A 89 -1.71 -9.80 3.37
C THR A 89 -1.03 -8.73 4.19
N ALA A 90 -1.78 -7.70 4.60
CA ALA A 90 -1.30 -6.67 5.50
C ALA A 90 -0.73 -7.27 6.80
N TRP A 91 0.22 -6.58 7.42
CA TRP A 91 0.63 -6.96 8.77
C TRP A 91 -0.51 -6.74 9.77
N PRO A 92 -0.67 -7.64 10.76
CA PRO A 92 -1.84 -7.66 11.62
C PRO A 92 -1.82 -6.49 12.60
N VAL A 93 -3.01 -6.03 12.98
CA VAL A 93 -3.16 -5.09 14.09
C VAL A 93 -2.69 -5.74 15.39
N VAL A 94 -2.06 -4.96 16.26
CA VAL A 94 -1.70 -5.38 17.61
C VAL A 94 -2.95 -5.31 18.52
N PRO A 95 -3.03 -6.14 19.58
CA PRO A 95 -4.11 -6.04 20.55
C PRO A 95 -4.20 -4.64 21.17
N GLU A 96 -5.40 -4.07 21.32
CA GLU A 96 -5.58 -2.68 21.80
C GLU A 96 -5.01 -2.40 23.19
N SER A 97 -4.90 -3.45 24.01
CA SER A 97 -4.29 -3.43 25.35
C SER A 97 -2.76 -3.44 25.33
N SER A 98 -2.14 -3.47 24.14
CA SER A 98 -0.68 -3.50 23.98
C SER A 98 -0.01 -2.28 24.60
N THR A 99 1.19 -2.51 25.13
CA THR A 99 2.06 -1.44 25.64
C THR A 99 2.52 -0.53 24.50
N GLN A 100 3.12 0.62 24.85
CA GLN A 100 3.72 1.52 23.86
C GLN A 100 4.77 0.82 22.99
N VAL A 101 5.50 -0.16 23.55
CA VAL A 101 6.45 -0.99 22.79
C VAL A 101 5.73 -1.78 21.69
N GLY A 102 4.60 -2.40 22.01
CA GLY A 102 3.77 -3.10 21.03
C GLY A 102 3.22 -2.16 19.95
N MET A 103 2.78 -0.96 20.34
CA MET A 103 2.27 0.04 19.39
C MET A 103 3.30 0.48 18.34
N PHE A 104 4.60 0.38 18.66
CA PHE A 104 5.71 0.70 17.75
C PHE A 104 6.46 -0.52 17.20
N ALA A 105 6.12 -1.75 17.60
CA ALA A 105 6.85 -2.95 17.22
C ALA A 105 7.03 -3.07 15.69
N TRP A 106 5.95 -2.86 14.93
CA TRP A 106 6.00 -2.91 13.47
C TRP A 106 6.79 -1.75 12.84
N ALA A 107 6.78 -0.58 13.46
CA ALA A 107 7.61 0.54 13.01
C ALA A 107 9.10 0.22 13.17
N TRP A 108 9.48 -0.46 14.26
CA TRP A 108 10.84 -0.94 14.45
C TRP A 108 11.24 -2.04 13.45
N ALA A 109 10.31 -2.92 13.07
CA ALA A 109 10.55 -3.92 12.03
C ALA A 109 10.84 -3.27 10.66
N LEU A 110 10.05 -2.25 10.27
CA LEU A 110 10.29 -1.45 9.06
C LEU A 110 11.65 -0.74 9.13
N LEU A 111 11.94 -0.06 10.26
CA LEU A 111 13.18 0.69 10.42
C LEU A 111 14.43 -0.20 10.35
N ALA A 112 14.33 -1.46 10.78
CA ALA A 112 15.43 -2.42 10.73
C ALA A 112 15.82 -2.82 9.30
N SER A 113 14.89 -2.86 8.34
CA SER A 113 15.20 -3.18 6.94
C SER A 113 15.73 -1.97 6.16
N LEU A 114 15.47 -0.75 6.64
CA LEU A 114 15.72 0.47 5.90
C LEU A 114 17.18 0.65 5.44
N PRO A 115 18.22 0.43 6.27
CA PRO A 115 19.61 0.59 5.81
C PRO A 115 19.94 -0.30 4.61
N ARG A 116 19.44 -1.54 4.62
CA ARG A 116 19.66 -2.50 3.53
C ARG A 116 18.90 -2.09 2.27
N LEU A 117 17.66 -1.63 2.41
CA LEU A 117 16.87 -1.09 1.31
C LEU A 117 17.56 0.12 0.66
N LEU A 118 18.07 1.06 1.45
CA LEU A 118 18.73 2.26 0.92
C LEU A 118 20.01 1.91 0.15
N GLU A 119 20.76 0.90 0.61
CA GLU A 119 21.91 0.40 -0.13
C GLU A 119 21.50 -0.22 -1.47
N VAL A 120 20.44 -1.02 -1.49
CA VAL A 120 19.86 -1.56 -2.74
C VAL A 120 19.43 -0.42 -3.67
N HIS A 121 18.67 0.55 -3.18
CA HIS A 121 18.23 1.70 -3.96
C HIS A 121 19.41 2.45 -4.59
N ARG A 122 20.49 2.65 -3.82
CA ARG A 122 21.73 3.26 -4.31
C ARG A 122 22.39 2.43 -5.39
N GLN A 123 22.48 1.11 -5.22
CA GLN A 123 23.05 0.20 -6.22
C GLN A 123 22.25 0.17 -7.52
N ARG A 124 20.92 0.27 -7.42
CA ARG A 124 19.98 0.32 -8.54
C ARG A 124 19.89 1.69 -9.22
N GLY A 125 20.50 2.72 -8.63
CA GLY A 125 20.43 4.10 -9.14
C GLY A 125 19.08 4.78 -8.90
N VAL A 126 18.33 4.36 -7.88
CA VAL A 126 17.10 5.04 -7.45
C VAL A 126 17.49 6.40 -6.81
N PRO A 127 16.97 7.53 -7.29
CA PRO A 127 17.24 8.84 -6.71
C PRO A 127 16.88 8.92 -5.22
N ASP A 128 17.68 9.63 -4.41
CA ASP A 128 17.40 9.82 -2.96
C ASP A 128 16.01 10.39 -2.71
N ALA A 129 15.56 11.33 -3.54
CA ALA A 129 14.23 11.93 -3.42
C ALA A 129 13.10 10.89 -3.54
N ILE A 130 13.25 9.90 -4.43
CA ILE A 130 12.27 8.81 -4.61
C ILE A 130 12.35 7.84 -3.43
N SER A 131 13.56 7.50 -2.98
CA SER A 131 13.76 6.66 -1.79
C SER A 131 13.10 7.28 -0.56
N ARG A 132 13.35 8.58 -0.33
CA ARG A 132 12.78 9.37 0.76
C ARG A 132 11.26 9.46 0.69
N ALA A 133 10.70 9.81 -0.47
CA ALA A 133 9.26 9.86 -0.67
C ALA A 133 8.60 8.50 -0.40
N THR A 134 9.22 7.43 -0.89
CA THR A 134 8.74 6.05 -0.67
C THR A 134 8.70 5.68 0.80
N VAL A 135 9.79 5.90 1.56
CA VAL A 135 9.85 5.49 2.98
C VAL A 135 9.18 6.50 3.93
N ALA A 136 8.81 7.69 3.43
CA ALA A 136 7.97 8.65 4.17
C ALA A 136 6.60 8.09 4.55
N ALA A 137 6.21 6.96 3.95
CA ALA A 137 5.07 6.15 4.36
C ALA A 137 5.06 5.82 5.86
N LEU A 138 6.22 5.66 6.51
CA LEU A 138 6.30 5.44 7.95
C LEU A 138 5.82 6.69 8.73
N GLY A 139 6.32 7.87 8.38
CA GLY A 139 5.84 9.12 8.97
C GLY A 139 4.35 9.35 8.74
N GLY A 140 3.87 9.08 7.52
CA GLY A 140 2.47 9.17 7.17
C GLY A 140 1.57 8.28 8.05
N VAL A 141 1.89 6.99 8.17
CA VAL A 141 1.06 6.06 8.96
C VAL A 141 1.12 6.37 10.46
N MET A 142 2.26 6.82 11.00
CA MET A 142 2.35 7.25 12.40
C MET A 142 1.49 8.50 12.67
N GLY A 143 1.47 9.44 11.72
CA GLY A 143 0.60 10.61 11.78
C GLY A 143 -0.87 10.22 11.79
N SER A 144 -1.30 9.39 10.84
CA SER A 144 -2.68 8.90 10.76
C SER A 144 -3.10 8.10 11.99
N HIS A 145 -2.25 7.21 12.49
CA HIS A 145 -2.54 6.43 13.69
C HIS A 145 -2.81 7.35 14.90
N ARG A 146 -2.01 8.41 15.04
CA ARG A 146 -2.23 9.38 16.12
C ARG A 146 -3.51 10.18 15.94
N GLU A 147 -3.83 10.61 14.72
CA GLU A 147 -5.04 11.36 14.44
C GLU A 147 -6.31 10.52 14.69
N ILE A 148 -6.31 9.28 14.24
CA ILE A 148 -7.46 8.36 14.31
C ILE A 148 -7.66 7.84 15.73
N TYR A 149 -6.60 7.35 16.38
CA TYR A 149 -6.72 6.66 17.68
C TYR A 149 -6.33 7.53 18.89
N GLY A 150 -5.87 8.76 18.66
CA GLY A 150 -5.34 9.62 19.72
C GLY A 150 -4.05 9.07 20.36
N ARG A 151 -3.42 8.05 19.75
CA ARG A 151 -2.30 7.30 20.33
C ARG A 151 -1.09 7.27 19.39
N PRO A 152 0.14 7.30 19.92
CA PRO A 152 1.35 7.14 19.13
C PRO A 152 1.49 5.67 18.73
N GLY A 153 1.90 5.41 17.49
CA GLY A 153 2.15 4.06 17.04
C GLY A 153 1.86 3.85 15.58
N VAL A 154 1.86 2.59 15.20
CA VAL A 154 1.34 2.07 13.94
C VAL A 154 0.45 0.84 14.16
N GLY A 155 0.45 0.29 15.39
CA GLY A 155 -0.04 -1.05 15.68
C GLY A 155 -1.55 -1.23 15.56
N LEU A 156 -2.37 -0.18 15.71
CA LEU A 156 -3.83 -0.31 15.60
C LEU A 156 -4.33 -0.26 14.15
N MET A 157 -3.43 -0.11 13.18
CA MET A 157 -3.76 -0.11 11.75
C MET A 157 -3.18 -1.34 11.07
N PRO A 158 -3.93 -2.01 10.18
CA PRO A 158 -3.34 -3.03 9.32
C PRO A 158 -2.34 -2.36 8.36
N LEU A 159 -1.09 -2.82 8.34
CA LEU A 159 -0.05 -2.21 7.51
C LEU A 159 0.09 -2.96 6.19
N TRP A 160 -0.54 -2.42 5.15
CA TRP A 160 -0.45 -2.98 3.79
C TRP A 160 0.67 -2.33 2.97
N GLY A 161 0.70 -0.99 2.91
CA GLY A 161 1.65 -0.23 2.10
C GLY A 161 3.09 -0.20 2.63
N PRO A 162 3.32 0.14 3.92
CA PRO A 162 4.68 0.27 4.43
C PRO A 162 5.55 -0.98 4.24
N PRO A 163 5.09 -2.22 4.49
CA PRO A 163 5.91 -3.41 4.24
C PRO A 163 6.36 -3.53 2.77
N LEU A 164 5.50 -3.20 1.80
CA LEU A 164 5.84 -3.23 0.37
C LEU A 164 6.91 -2.19 0.01
N ARG A 165 6.84 -1.00 0.61
CA ARG A 165 7.81 0.08 0.40
C ARG A 165 9.15 -0.25 1.02
N PHE A 166 9.13 -0.80 2.23
CA PHE A 166 10.33 -1.14 2.99
C PHE A 166 11.05 -2.42 2.51
N ARG A 167 10.47 -3.13 1.52
CA ARG A 167 11.13 -4.22 0.78
C ARG A 167 11.43 -3.88 -0.69
N GLY A 168 11.20 -2.64 -1.13
CA GLY A 168 11.47 -2.23 -2.52
C GLY A 168 10.50 -2.77 -3.57
N ALA A 169 9.27 -3.10 -3.17
CA ALA A 169 8.20 -3.53 -4.09
C ALA A 169 7.30 -2.36 -4.53
N ASP A 170 7.14 -1.31 -3.72
CA ASP A 170 6.35 -0.12 -4.01
C ASP A 170 7.19 1.16 -3.94
N TYR A 171 6.98 2.08 -4.89
CA TYR A 171 7.72 3.34 -5.01
C TYR A 171 6.78 4.53 -5.17
N GLU A 172 7.07 5.64 -4.48
CA GLU A 172 6.37 6.91 -4.69
C GLU A 172 7.10 7.76 -5.75
N ILE A 173 6.45 8.01 -6.88
CA ILE A 173 7.04 8.72 -8.03
C ILE A 173 6.06 9.80 -8.47
N GLY A 174 6.27 11.05 -8.06
CA GLY A 174 5.39 12.17 -8.42
C GLY A 174 4.01 12.05 -7.77
N ARG A 175 2.94 12.00 -8.57
CA ARG A 175 1.56 11.98 -8.07
C ARG A 175 1.07 10.60 -7.60
N HIS A 176 1.72 9.52 -8.02
CA HIS A 176 1.28 8.14 -7.77
C HIS A 176 2.32 7.37 -6.98
N SER A 177 1.88 6.24 -6.41
CA SER A 177 2.79 5.15 -6.08
C SER A 177 2.59 3.97 -7.04
N PHE A 178 3.64 3.19 -7.20
CA PHE A 178 3.70 2.08 -8.15
C PHE A 178 4.23 0.84 -7.45
N THR A 179 3.38 -0.18 -7.34
CA THR A 179 3.80 -1.51 -6.86
C THR A 179 4.19 -2.39 -8.05
N ARG A 180 5.42 -2.92 -8.04
CA ARG A 180 5.87 -3.99 -8.94
C ARG A 180 5.10 -5.27 -8.60
N THR A 181 4.44 -5.87 -9.58
CA THR A 181 3.63 -7.07 -9.36
C THR A 181 3.70 -8.07 -10.51
N HIS A 182 3.54 -9.35 -10.21
CA HIS A 182 3.42 -10.41 -11.21
C HIS A 182 2.02 -10.43 -11.82
N LEU A 183 1.97 -10.55 -13.15
CA LEU A 183 0.81 -11.07 -13.86
C LEU A 183 0.87 -12.59 -13.81
N GLY A 184 -0.03 -13.22 -13.04
CA GLY A 184 -0.14 -14.67 -12.97
C GLY A 184 -1.15 -15.21 -13.96
N LEU A 185 -0.82 -16.32 -14.61
CA LEU A 185 -1.74 -17.20 -15.32
C LEU A 185 -1.64 -18.61 -14.70
N GLY A 186 -2.51 -19.54 -15.12
CA GLY A 186 -2.66 -20.86 -14.48
C GLY A 186 -1.38 -21.72 -14.42
N ASP A 187 -0.37 -21.41 -15.22
CA ASP A 187 0.94 -22.08 -15.31
C ASP A 187 2.11 -21.26 -14.75
N GLY A 188 1.85 -20.10 -14.13
CA GLY A 188 2.87 -19.31 -13.43
C GLY A 188 2.87 -17.82 -13.78
N VAL A 189 4.04 -17.18 -13.68
CA VAL A 189 4.21 -15.75 -13.98
C VAL A 189 4.27 -15.56 -15.50
N ALA A 190 3.28 -14.84 -16.03
CA ALA A 190 3.15 -14.51 -17.45
C ALA A 190 3.69 -13.11 -17.80
N GLY A 191 4.01 -12.29 -16.80
CA GLY A 191 4.62 -10.97 -17.02
C GLY A 191 4.73 -10.13 -15.75
N HIS A 192 5.24 -8.92 -15.91
CA HIS A 192 5.37 -7.95 -14.82
C HIS A 192 4.47 -6.75 -15.09
N LEU A 193 3.82 -6.24 -14.07
CA LEU A 193 2.94 -5.08 -14.11
C LEU A 193 3.41 -4.04 -13.11
N LEU A 194 3.06 -2.78 -13.38
CA LEU A 194 3.07 -1.74 -12.36
C LEU A 194 1.63 -1.47 -11.92
N MET A 195 1.34 -1.78 -10.66
CA MET A 195 0.06 -1.44 -10.05
C MET A 195 0.09 0.02 -9.60
N VAL A 196 -0.79 0.83 -10.17
CA VAL A 196 -0.88 2.27 -9.92
C VAL A 196 -1.79 2.54 -8.73
N HIS A 197 -1.28 3.27 -7.75
CA HIS A 197 -2.03 3.75 -6.60
C HIS A 197 -2.09 5.28 -6.60
N VAL A 198 -3.23 5.82 -6.16
CA VAL A 198 -3.44 7.27 -6.05
C VAL A 198 -3.50 7.64 -4.57
N PRO A 199 -2.42 8.19 -3.98
CA PRO A 199 -2.47 8.72 -2.63
C PRO A 199 -3.53 9.82 -2.50
N PRO A 200 -4.20 9.96 -1.34
CA PRO A 200 -5.22 10.98 -1.08
C PRO A 200 -4.61 12.38 -0.84
N THR A 201 -3.56 12.74 -1.58
CA THR A 201 -2.81 13.99 -1.43
C THR A 201 -3.06 14.91 -2.62
N GLY A 202 -3.83 15.97 -2.39
CA GLY A 202 -4.11 16.98 -3.42
C GLY A 202 -4.89 16.45 -4.64
N PRO A 203 -5.14 17.32 -5.63
CA PRO A 203 -5.92 16.95 -6.81
C PRO A 203 -5.21 15.90 -7.67
N LEU A 204 -6.00 15.05 -8.33
CA LEU A 204 -5.52 14.14 -9.39
C LEU A 204 -5.34 14.91 -10.71
N ASP A 205 -4.51 15.95 -10.70
CA ASP A 205 -4.27 16.76 -11.89
C ASP A 205 -3.83 15.89 -13.07
N ALA A 206 -4.46 16.07 -14.22
CA ALA A 206 -4.24 15.21 -15.38
C ALA A 206 -2.77 15.23 -15.86
N THR A 207 -2.14 16.40 -15.86
CA THR A 207 -0.77 16.59 -16.35
C THR A 207 0.24 15.96 -15.39
N VAL A 208 0.15 16.30 -14.11
CA VAL A 208 1.06 15.75 -13.07
C VAL A 208 0.90 14.23 -12.96
N SER A 209 -0.33 13.75 -13.10
CA SER A 209 -0.65 12.32 -13.11
C SER A 209 -0.02 11.58 -14.29
N GLU A 210 -0.04 12.13 -15.51
CA GLU A 210 0.61 11.49 -16.66
C GLU A 210 2.14 11.56 -16.57
N GLN A 211 2.70 12.68 -16.09
CA GLN A 211 4.14 12.82 -15.86
C GLN A 211 4.66 11.75 -14.88
N SER A 212 3.91 11.50 -13.82
CA SER A 212 4.20 10.45 -12.84
C SER A 212 4.20 9.04 -13.48
N ILE A 213 3.19 8.72 -14.30
CA ILE A 213 3.10 7.45 -15.03
C ILE A 213 4.26 7.30 -16.04
N ALA A 214 4.54 8.33 -16.82
CA ALA A 214 5.62 8.33 -17.81
C ALA A 214 6.99 8.15 -17.14
N ALA A 215 7.23 8.83 -16.01
CA ALA A 215 8.45 8.66 -15.23
C ALA A 215 8.61 7.22 -14.73
N ALA A 216 7.54 6.60 -14.21
CA ALA A 216 7.58 5.21 -13.79
C ALA A 216 7.95 4.26 -14.94
N LEU A 217 7.27 4.38 -16.09
CA LEU A 217 7.54 3.55 -17.27
C LEU A 217 8.97 3.71 -17.81
N GLN A 218 9.59 4.88 -17.61
CA GLN A 218 10.98 5.13 -17.97
C GLN A 218 11.99 4.58 -16.94
N LEU A 219 11.68 4.70 -15.65
CA LEU A 219 12.63 4.42 -14.56
C LEU A 219 12.67 2.93 -14.18
N PHE A 220 11.52 2.25 -14.11
CA PHE A 220 11.49 0.83 -13.70
C PHE A 220 12.35 -0.09 -14.57
N PRO A 221 12.40 0.04 -15.92
CA PRO A 221 13.30 -0.77 -16.74
C PRO A 221 14.80 -0.54 -16.45
N GLN A 222 15.18 0.61 -15.88
CA GLN A 222 16.56 0.91 -15.50
C GLN A 222 16.91 0.26 -14.16
N TRP A 223 15.98 0.29 -13.20
CA TRP A 223 16.17 -0.28 -11.87
C TRP A 223 16.03 -1.81 -11.90
N TYR A 224 15.03 -2.32 -12.61
CA TYR A 224 14.66 -3.74 -12.68
C TYR A 224 14.61 -4.23 -14.14
N PRO A 225 15.77 -4.34 -14.81
CA PRO A 225 15.82 -4.74 -16.23
C PRO A 225 15.29 -6.15 -16.49
N ASP A 226 15.35 -7.03 -15.50
CA ASP A 226 14.84 -8.41 -15.57
C ASP A 226 13.30 -8.50 -15.42
N GLU A 227 12.63 -7.37 -15.19
CA GLU A 227 11.18 -7.26 -15.01
C GLU A 227 10.54 -6.42 -16.12
N PRO A 228 10.48 -6.94 -17.36
CA PRO A 228 9.94 -6.18 -18.48
C PRO A 228 8.45 -5.89 -18.26
N ILE A 229 8.13 -4.62 -18.03
CA ILE A 229 6.76 -4.17 -17.74
C ILE A 229 5.85 -4.42 -18.95
N THR A 230 4.85 -5.28 -18.76
CA THR A 230 3.81 -5.63 -19.73
C THR A 230 2.71 -4.57 -19.77
N GLY A 231 2.44 -3.91 -18.65
CA GLY A 231 1.41 -2.88 -18.57
C GLY A 231 1.25 -2.30 -17.18
N LEU A 232 0.32 -1.35 -17.09
CA LEU A 232 -0.17 -0.79 -15.84
C LEU A 232 -1.50 -1.45 -15.46
N VAL A 233 -1.68 -1.68 -14.17
CA VAL A 233 -2.96 -2.13 -13.61
C VAL A 233 -3.38 -1.18 -12.50
N CYS A 234 -4.68 -0.93 -12.36
CA CYS A 234 -5.21 -0.11 -11.27
C CYS A 234 -6.52 -0.71 -10.79
N PRO A 235 -6.53 -1.44 -9.66
CA PRO A 235 -7.76 -1.78 -8.96
C PRO A 235 -8.18 -0.58 -8.10
N SER A 236 -9.29 0.08 -8.43
CA SER A 236 -9.78 1.22 -7.66
C SER A 236 -11.26 1.54 -7.92
N TRP A 237 -11.96 2.03 -6.89
CA TRP A 237 -13.23 2.74 -7.03
C TRP A 237 -13.19 3.88 -8.06
N LEU A 238 -12.02 4.52 -8.23
CA LEU A 238 -11.81 5.59 -9.21
C LEU A 238 -12.12 5.15 -10.64
N LEU A 239 -12.20 3.84 -10.90
CA LEU A 239 -12.43 3.26 -12.21
C LEU A 239 -13.86 2.77 -12.43
N ASP A 240 -14.79 3.05 -11.52
CA ASP A 240 -16.20 2.78 -11.73
C ASP A 240 -16.80 3.70 -12.82
N PRO A 241 -17.25 3.18 -13.98
CA PRO A 241 -17.88 3.98 -15.02
C PRO A 241 -19.17 4.66 -14.56
N GLN A 242 -19.83 4.18 -13.49
CA GLN A 242 -21.03 4.79 -12.92
C GLN A 242 -20.78 6.24 -12.46
N LEU A 243 -19.52 6.60 -12.15
CA LEU A 243 -19.14 7.97 -11.79
C LEU A 243 -19.40 8.98 -12.90
N ALA A 244 -19.43 8.55 -14.17
CA ALA A 244 -19.71 9.43 -15.31
C ALA A 244 -21.15 9.95 -15.35
N GLU A 245 -22.08 9.33 -14.62
CA GLU A 245 -23.46 9.82 -14.47
C GLU A 245 -23.54 11.09 -13.61
N TYR A 246 -22.51 11.35 -12.79
CA TYR A 246 -22.53 12.39 -11.76
C TYR A 246 -21.44 13.44 -11.92
N LEU A 247 -20.28 13.05 -12.43
CA LEU A 247 -19.12 13.93 -12.53
C LEU A 247 -19.11 14.69 -13.86
N PRO A 248 -18.63 15.95 -13.89
CA PRO A 248 -18.37 16.66 -15.13
C PRO A 248 -17.43 15.87 -16.05
N ALA A 249 -17.67 15.96 -17.36
CA ALA A 249 -16.93 15.19 -18.38
C ALA A 249 -15.41 15.45 -18.39
N ASP A 250 -15.00 16.62 -17.90
CA ASP A 250 -13.63 17.11 -17.74
C ASP A 250 -13.07 16.93 -16.32
N SER A 251 -13.79 16.23 -15.43
CA SER A 251 -13.29 15.93 -14.09
C SER A 251 -12.03 15.07 -14.14
N ASN A 252 -11.07 15.39 -13.26
CA ASN A 252 -9.80 14.66 -13.12
C ASN A 252 -9.96 13.14 -13.01
N ILE A 253 -11.00 12.67 -12.31
CA ILE A 253 -11.30 11.25 -12.17
C ILE A 253 -11.62 10.64 -13.54
N LEU A 254 -12.55 11.22 -14.30
CA LEU A 254 -12.91 10.70 -15.61
C LEU A 254 -11.76 10.83 -16.62
N THR A 255 -10.92 11.87 -16.52
CA THR A 255 -9.69 11.98 -17.33
C THR A 255 -8.70 10.86 -17.02
N PHE A 256 -8.53 10.50 -15.75
CA PHE A 256 -7.68 9.38 -15.33
C PHE A 256 -8.26 8.04 -15.81
N GLN A 257 -9.57 7.82 -15.64
CA GLN A 257 -10.26 6.60 -16.08
C GLN A 257 -10.02 6.27 -17.55
N ARG A 258 -10.08 7.28 -18.45
CA ARG A 258 -9.95 7.10 -19.91
C ARG A 258 -8.61 6.52 -20.36
N ARG A 259 -7.61 6.46 -19.48
CA ARG A 259 -6.29 5.87 -19.77
C ARG A 259 -6.28 4.35 -19.71
N PHE A 260 -7.32 3.75 -19.14
CA PHE A 260 -7.40 2.32 -18.89
C PHE A 260 -8.55 1.69 -19.67
N THR A 261 -8.32 0.48 -20.16
CA THR A 261 -9.40 -0.44 -20.51
C THR A 261 -9.93 -1.05 -19.22
N ILE A 262 -11.21 -0.86 -18.92
CA ILE A 262 -11.83 -1.42 -17.73
C ILE A 262 -12.17 -2.89 -17.98
N LEU A 263 -11.64 -3.78 -17.14
CA LEU A 263 -11.88 -5.21 -17.21
C LEU A 263 -13.30 -5.57 -16.71
N PRO A 264 -13.78 -6.78 -17.03
CA PRO A 264 -15.03 -7.30 -16.47
C PRO A 264 -15.05 -7.19 -14.94
N LEU A 265 -16.20 -6.81 -14.40
CA LEU A 265 -16.41 -6.75 -12.96
C LEU A 265 -16.24 -8.16 -12.38
N LEU A 266 -15.34 -8.29 -11.40
CA LEU A 266 -15.24 -9.51 -10.61
C LEU A 266 -16.34 -9.51 -9.55
N THR A 267 -16.81 -10.69 -9.18
CA THR A 267 -17.78 -10.83 -8.09
C THR A 267 -17.16 -10.27 -6.81
N PRO A 268 -17.74 -9.22 -6.20
CA PRO A 268 -17.19 -8.64 -5.00
C PRO A 268 -17.39 -9.59 -3.81
N SER A 269 -16.59 -9.41 -2.77
CA SER A 269 -16.72 -10.24 -1.56
C SER A 269 -18.01 -9.91 -0.80
N THR A 270 -18.43 -8.65 -0.85
CA THR A 270 -19.71 -8.16 -0.35
C THR A 270 -20.34 -7.18 -1.34
N PRO A 271 -21.67 -7.01 -1.37
CA PRO A 271 -22.31 -6.05 -2.27
C PRO A 271 -21.86 -4.59 -2.08
N TYR A 272 -21.44 -4.22 -0.88
CA TYR A 272 -21.08 -2.86 -0.46
C TYR A 272 -19.56 -2.61 -0.40
N GLU A 273 -18.73 -3.52 -0.92
CA GLU A 273 -17.26 -3.39 -0.93
C GLU A 273 -16.80 -2.08 -1.59
N GLY A 274 -17.37 -1.75 -2.75
CA GLY A 274 -17.03 -0.50 -3.46
C GLY A 274 -17.53 0.76 -2.74
N ASP A 275 -18.67 0.68 -2.03
CA ASP A 275 -19.21 1.79 -1.27
C ASP A 275 -18.29 2.16 -0.11
N HIS A 276 -17.80 1.14 0.61
CA HIS A 276 -16.85 1.32 1.71
C HIS A 276 -15.53 1.89 1.21
N GLU A 277 -15.08 1.46 0.04
CA GLU A 277 -13.86 1.98 -0.56
C GLU A 277 -13.97 3.47 -0.90
N ILE A 278 -15.08 3.90 -1.51
CA ILE A 278 -15.32 5.34 -1.79
C ILE A 278 -15.44 6.13 -0.51
N MET A 279 -16.23 5.66 0.47
CA MET A 279 -16.39 6.36 1.74
C MET A 279 -15.04 6.58 2.44
N ARG A 280 -14.21 5.54 2.48
CA ARG A 280 -12.89 5.57 3.13
C ARG A 280 -11.86 6.39 2.36
N LEU A 281 -11.72 6.17 1.05
CA LEU A 281 -10.63 6.76 0.27
C LEU A 281 -10.99 8.10 -0.36
N ALA A 282 -12.24 8.28 -0.78
CA ALA A 282 -12.68 9.51 -1.44
C ALA A 282 -13.22 10.53 -0.44
N LEU A 283 -14.07 10.09 0.50
CA LEU A 283 -14.70 10.98 1.47
C LEU A 283 -13.88 11.12 2.75
N GLN A 284 -12.92 10.22 2.98
CA GLN A 284 -12.08 10.16 4.18
C GLN A 284 -12.92 10.02 5.45
N LEU A 285 -13.94 9.17 5.37
CA LEU A 285 -14.83 8.81 6.48
C LEU A 285 -14.69 7.33 6.78
N ASP A 286 -14.90 6.95 8.04
CA ASP A 286 -14.85 5.56 8.46
C ASP A 286 -16.16 4.83 8.09
N PRO A 287 -16.12 3.80 7.22
CA PRO A 287 -17.32 3.04 6.89
C PRO A 287 -17.74 2.14 8.06
N PRO A 288 -19.05 1.91 8.25
CA PRO A 288 -19.55 1.00 9.27
C PRO A 288 -19.28 -0.47 8.92
N ASP A 289 -19.49 -1.35 9.91
CA ASP A 289 -19.58 -2.78 9.67
C ASP A 289 -20.91 -3.13 8.99
N GLY A 290 -20.86 -3.51 7.71
CA GLY A 290 -22.03 -3.92 6.94
C GLY A 290 -22.56 -2.86 5.99
N GLU A 291 -23.79 -3.01 5.52
CA GLU A 291 -24.38 -2.11 4.53
C GLU A 291 -24.68 -0.72 5.11
N LEU A 292 -24.42 0.34 4.32
CA LEU A 292 -24.71 1.72 4.69
C LEU A 292 -26.22 1.97 4.81
N THR A 293 -26.64 2.51 5.96
CA THR A 293 -28.04 2.83 6.24
C THR A 293 -28.40 4.25 5.80
N ALA A 294 -29.70 4.55 5.74
CA ALA A 294 -30.17 5.92 5.50
C ALA A 294 -29.66 6.93 6.55
N ALA A 295 -29.40 6.49 7.78
CA ALA A 295 -28.83 7.33 8.83
C ALA A 295 -27.36 7.66 8.54
N ASP A 296 -26.58 6.69 8.07
CA ASP A 296 -25.18 6.90 7.68
C ASP A 296 -25.08 7.89 6.51
N LEU A 297 -25.94 7.71 5.50
CA LEU A 297 -26.00 8.61 4.34
C LEU A 297 -26.38 10.05 4.72
N ALA A 298 -27.25 10.24 5.71
CA ALA A 298 -27.65 11.56 6.19
C ALA A 298 -26.49 12.33 6.86
N GLY A 299 -25.48 11.62 7.37
CA GLY A 299 -24.29 12.21 7.98
C GLY A 299 -23.21 12.64 6.99
N ILE A 300 -23.30 12.22 5.72
CA ILE A 300 -22.28 12.50 4.71
C ILE A 300 -22.32 13.98 4.31
N PRO A 301 -21.21 14.75 4.47
CA PRO A 301 -21.16 16.15 4.04
C PRO A 301 -21.50 16.28 2.57
N GLN A 302 -22.22 17.33 2.14
CA GLN A 302 -22.70 17.51 0.75
C GLN A 302 -21.95 18.62 -0.02
N ASN A 303 -20.73 18.95 0.41
CA ASN A 303 -19.98 20.11 -0.06
C ASN A 303 -19.42 19.93 -1.48
N THR A 304 -19.09 18.70 -1.87
CA THR A 304 -18.51 18.38 -3.18
C THR A 304 -19.48 17.62 -4.08
N THR A 305 -19.23 17.65 -5.40
CA THR A 305 -20.03 16.86 -6.36
C THR A 305 -19.95 15.37 -6.06
N LEU A 306 -18.76 14.86 -5.70
CA LEU A 306 -18.57 13.45 -5.40
C LEU A 306 -19.34 13.00 -4.15
N GLN A 307 -19.37 13.83 -3.11
CA GLN A 307 -20.19 13.59 -1.92
C GLN A 307 -21.69 13.49 -2.23
N ARG A 308 -22.20 14.43 -3.03
CA ARG A 308 -23.60 14.41 -3.48
C ARG A 308 -23.91 13.20 -4.36
N ALA A 309 -22.97 12.85 -5.25
CA ALA A 309 -23.07 11.67 -6.10
C ALA A 309 -23.17 10.40 -5.27
N PHE A 310 -22.30 10.25 -4.26
CA PHE A 310 -22.28 9.10 -3.36
C PHE A 310 -23.63 8.89 -2.68
N VAL A 311 -24.15 9.91 -1.99
CA VAL A 311 -25.45 9.82 -1.31
C VAL A 311 -26.59 9.57 -2.30
N THR A 312 -26.60 10.23 -3.45
CA THR A 312 -27.64 10.07 -4.47
C THR A 312 -27.66 8.64 -5.03
N HIS A 313 -26.49 8.07 -5.32
CA HIS A 313 -26.35 6.72 -5.87
C HIS A 313 -26.86 5.66 -4.89
N LEU A 314 -26.38 5.70 -3.65
CA LEU A 314 -26.79 4.73 -2.63
C LEU A 314 -28.27 4.87 -2.24
N SER A 315 -28.79 6.11 -2.16
CA SER A 315 -30.22 6.35 -1.90
C SER A 315 -31.13 5.81 -3.01
N SER A 316 -30.59 5.55 -4.21
CA SER A 316 -31.33 4.92 -5.31
C SER A 316 -31.33 3.39 -5.27
N GLY A 317 -30.73 2.78 -4.24
CA GLY A 317 -30.57 1.34 -4.11
C GLY A 317 -29.51 0.74 -5.05
N ARG A 318 -28.57 1.57 -5.51
CA ARG A 318 -27.41 1.15 -6.33
C ARG A 318 -26.15 1.14 -5.49
N HIS A 319 -25.12 0.43 -5.96
CA HIS A 319 -23.82 0.32 -5.31
C HIS A 319 -22.70 0.70 -6.27
N PHE A 320 -21.66 1.33 -5.73
CA PHE A 320 -20.41 1.49 -6.44
C PHE A 320 -19.59 0.21 -6.40
N HIS A 321 -18.69 0.07 -7.37
CA HIS A 321 -17.91 -1.14 -7.55
C HIS A 321 -16.42 -0.85 -7.64
N LEU A 322 -15.61 -1.67 -6.97
CA LEU A 322 -14.19 -1.75 -7.24
C LEU A 322 -13.97 -2.27 -8.67
N ARG A 323 -13.29 -1.49 -9.51
CA ARG A 323 -13.00 -1.86 -10.91
C ARG A 323 -11.51 -2.00 -11.14
N ILE A 324 -11.16 -2.86 -12.07
CA ILE A 324 -9.77 -3.07 -12.51
C ILE A 324 -9.60 -2.44 -13.88
N GLY A 325 -8.70 -1.46 -13.97
CA GLY A 325 -8.23 -0.89 -15.23
C GLY A 325 -6.91 -1.51 -15.64
N PHE A 326 -6.77 -1.77 -16.94
CA PHE A 326 -5.52 -2.22 -17.54
C PHE A 326 -5.12 -1.28 -18.67
N ARG A 327 -3.83 -0.88 -18.70
CA ARG A 327 -3.22 -0.13 -19.81
C ARG A 327 -2.00 -0.93 -20.28
N PRO A 328 -1.99 -1.50 -21.50
CA PRO A 328 -0.81 -2.18 -22.02
C PRO A 328 0.35 -1.20 -22.17
N ASN A 329 1.57 -1.68 -21.95
CA ASN A 329 2.78 -0.91 -22.24
C ASN A 329 3.14 -1.08 -23.72
N THR A 330 2.68 -0.16 -24.56
CA THR A 330 2.83 -0.24 -26.03
C THR A 330 4.15 0.30 -26.55
N ASP A 331 4.96 0.95 -25.71
CA ASP A 331 6.26 1.53 -26.10
C ASP A 331 7.39 0.49 -26.16
N ARG A 332 7.06 -0.81 -26.14
CA ARG A 332 8.01 -1.82 -26.60
C ARG A 332 8.30 -1.50 -28.05
N ASN A 333 9.53 -1.07 -28.34
CA ASN A 333 10.13 -1.23 -29.65
C ASN A 333 9.88 -2.68 -30.09
N VAL A 334 8.84 -2.88 -30.89
CA VAL A 334 8.65 -4.09 -31.67
C VAL A 334 9.75 -4.02 -32.73
N SER A 335 10.97 -4.36 -32.32
CA SER A 335 12.04 -4.66 -33.25
C SER A 335 11.58 -5.85 -34.06
N ASN A 336 11.21 -5.58 -35.32
CA ASN A 336 11.09 -6.51 -36.43
C ASN A 336 11.64 -7.91 -36.15
N THR A 337 10.80 -8.83 -35.70
CA THR A 337 11.09 -10.27 -35.78
C THR A 337 9.80 -11.08 -35.92
N LEU A 338 8.95 -10.72 -36.88
CA LEU A 338 7.85 -11.57 -37.34
C LEU A 338 7.88 -11.82 -38.86
N SER A 339 9.01 -11.51 -39.51
CA SER A 339 9.23 -11.80 -40.94
C SER A 339 9.87 -13.18 -41.21
N ASN A 340 10.23 -13.96 -40.19
CA ASN A 340 10.96 -15.23 -40.36
C ASN A 340 10.21 -16.48 -39.83
N LEU A 341 8.87 -16.44 -39.75
CA LEU A 341 8.07 -17.63 -39.39
C LEU A 341 7.02 -18.00 -40.43
N VAL A 342 7.09 -17.42 -41.63
CA VAL A 342 6.32 -17.87 -42.80
C VAL A 342 7.22 -17.84 -44.04
N GLU A 343 8.28 -18.64 -44.01
CA GLU A 343 8.93 -19.28 -45.15
C GLU A 343 9.37 -20.67 -44.67
#